data_AF-A0A800CLS8-F1
#
_entry.id   AF-A0A800CLS8-F1
#
_cell.length_a   1.000
_cell.length_b   1.000
_cell.length_c   1.000
_cell.angle_alpha   90.00
_cell.angle_beta   90.00
_cell.angle_gamma   90.00
#
_symmetry.space_group_name_H-M   'P 1'
#
loop_
_entity.id
_entity.type
_entity.pdbx_description
1 polymer ?
#
loop_
_entity_poly.entity_id
_entity_poly.type
_entity_poly.pdbx_seq_one_letter_code
_entity_poly.pdbx_strand_id
1 'polypeptide(L)'
;MDYILAVDQGTTGTTVLLVSEEGEIVETAYAELRQIYPRPGWVEHDPEEIWRSTATLIRDLLSQSQIPPSRIRAIGITNQRETAIVWEAKTGKPIHNAIVWQCRRTTDICDQLKEKGLEGGIRDKTGLLLDPYFSATKLAWIIQNIRPEGEISFGTVDSWLIWRMTGGKTHATDQTNASRTMLFNIHRLRWDEELVEIFDVGSVKLPEVLPSSASYGIAQEPSEIRGIPICGVAGDQQASLFGQACFERGEAKNTYGTGCFLMMQTGESPVDSKEGLLTTLACSVTEKPRYALEGSVFIAGAALQWLRDGLGIIESASQSEEMALSVEDTGGVYVVPAFTGLGAPYWDSRARGAILGITRGTGREHIVRATLEAIAHQVADVVEAMERDSGMKISALRVDGGGSANNFLMQFQSDILNMPVERAIHKETTSLGAAYLAGLNVGMWDLDQIRSLRKVDKVFLPQMECRRRIELRKGWRKAVRRVLTECDSGGNTPL
;
A
#
# COMPACT_ATOMS: atom_id res chain seq x y z
N MET A 1 -28.65 15.39 4.17
CA MET A 1 -27.32 14.85 4.44
C MET A 1 -27.30 13.45 3.88
N ASP A 2 -26.58 13.31 2.80
CA ASP A 2 -26.36 12.06 2.10
C ASP A 2 -24.95 11.54 2.43
N TYR A 3 -24.70 10.26 2.18
CA TYR A 3 -23.50 9.56 2.62
C TYR A 3 -22.89 8.70 1.53
N ILE A 4 -21.60 8.43 1.66
CA ILE A 4 -20.86 7.40 0.92
C ILE A 4 -20.44 6.30 1.87
N LEU A 5 -20.71 5.05 1.49
CA LEU A 5 -20.21 3.88 2.20
C LEU A 5 -18.85 3.50 1.62
N ALA A 6 -17.81 3.46 2.44
CA ALA A 6 -16.49 2.97 2.03
C ALA A 6 -16.19 1.63 2.68
N VAL A 7 -15.68 0.69 1.88
CA VAL A 7 -15.19 -0.61 2.32
C VAL A 7 -13.68 -0.63 2.08
N ASP A 8 -12.92 -0.81 3.15
CA ASP A 8 -11.47 -0.97 3.12
C ASP A 8 -11.11 -2.38 3.60
N GLN A 9 -10.83 -3.25 2.63
CA GLN A 9 -10.44 -4.63 2.89
C GLN A 9 -8.92 -4.70 3.06
N GLY A 10 -8.45 -4.46 4.29
CA GLY A 10 -7.04 -4.51 4.63
C GLY A 10 -6.47 -5.93 4.76
N THR A 11 -5.16 -6.02 5.01
CA THR A 11 -4.49 -7.31 5.20
C THR A 11 -4.87 -7.98 6.52
N THR A 12 -4.91 -7.21 7.61
CA THR A 12 -5.16 -7.73 8.97
C THR A 12 -6.63 -7.63 9.40
N GLY A 13 -7.46 -6.93 8.64
CA GLY A 13 -8.85 -6.69 9.00
C GLY A 13 -9.60 -5.92 7.92
N THR A 14 -10.91 -5.86 8.07
CA THR A 14 -11.81 -5.10 7.22
C THR A 14 -12.31 -3.89 8.00
N THR A 15 -12.29 -2.72 7.37
CA THR A 15 -12.91 -1.50 7.87
C THR A 15 -14.06 -1.12 6.94
N VAL A 16 -15.19 -0.73 7.52
CA VAL A 16 -16.31 -0.12 6.80
C VAL A 16 -16.61 1.20 7.46
N LEU A 17 -16.83 2.26 6.68
CA LEU A 17 -17.18 3.57 7.24
C LEU A 17 -18.23 4.29 6.39
N LEU A 18 -18.92 5.25 7.03
CA LEU A 18 -19.80 6.21 6.35
C LEU A 18 -19.15 7.59 6.37
N VAL A 19 -19.04 8.19 5.19
CA VAL A 19 -18.59 9.58 5.01
C VAL A 19 -19.80 10.44 4.67
N SER A 20 -20.02 11.52 5.39
CA SER A 20 -21.07 12.48 5.05
C SER A 20 -20.65 13.41 3.92
N GLU A 21 -21.61 14.10 3.31
CA GLU A 21 -21.40 15.15 2.28
C GLU A 21 -20.40 16.25 2.70
N GLU A 22 -20.20 16.47 4.00
CA GLU A 22 -19.24 17.41 4.58
C GLU A 22 -17.84 16.79 4.77
N GLY A 23 -17.61 15.57 4.30
CA GLY A 23 -16.32 14.87 4.39
C GLY A 23 -16.00 14.26 5.75
N GLU A 24 -16.95 14.24 6.69
CA GLU A 24 -16.77 13.70 8.03
C GLU A 24 -17.02 12.19 8.07
N ILE A 25 -16.21 11.47 8.83
CA ILE A 25 -16.45 10.06 9.15
C ILE A 25 -17.50 9.99 10.26
N VAL A 26 -18.70 9.51 9.93
CA VAL A 26 -19.86 9.52 10.84
C VAL A 26 -19.97 8.24 11.65
N GLU A 27 -19.59 7.12 11.06
CA GLU A 27 -19.57 5.81 11.72
C GLU A 27 -18.45 4.96 11.14
N THR A 28 -17.86 4.09 11.96
CA THR A 28 -16.80 3.16 11.55
C THR A 28 -16.99 1.82 12.23
N ALA A 29 -16.88 0.74 11.46
CA ALA A 29 -16.89 -0.62 11.94
C ALA A 29 -15.62 -1.34 11.47
N TYR A 30 -15.03 -2.14 12.35
CA TYR A 30 -13.80 -2.88 12.08
C TYR A 30 -13.91 -4.31 12.60
N ALA A 31 -13.37 -5.26 11.83
CA ALA A 31 -13.16 -6.63 12.29
C ALA A 31 -11.83 -7.16 11.79
N GLU A 32 -11.12 -7.89 12.66
CA GLU A 32 -9.90 -8.58 12.28
C GLU A 32 -10.17 -9.73 11.32
N LEU A 33 -9.18 -10.03 10.47
CA LEU A 33 -9.15 -11.20 9.61
C LEU A 33 -8.08 -12.17 10.11
N ARG A 34 -8.44 -13.45 10.15
CA ARG A 34 -7.49 -14.51 10.49
C ARG A 34 -6.42 -14.64 9.42
N GLN A 35 -5.16 -14.54 9.86
CA GLN A 35 -4.00 -14.83 9.03
C GLN A 35 -3.74 -16.33 9.02
N ILE A 36 -3.68 -16.96 7.83
CA ILE A 36 -3.45 -18.39 7.69
C ILE A 36 -2.00 -18.61 7.23
N TYR A 37 -1.24 -19.40 8.00
CA TYR A 37 0.16 -19.72 7.72
C TYR A 37 0.36 -21.23 7.55
N PRO A 38 0.06 -21.81 6.38
CA PRO A 38 0.18 -23.26 6.19
C PRO A 38 1.61 -23.78 6.35
N ARG A 39 2.60 -22.95 5.99
CA ARG A 39 4.04 -23.22 6.04
C ARG A 39 4.81 -21.91 6.26
N PRO A 40 6.06 -21.95 6.74
CA PRO A 40 6.91 -20.76 6.80
C PRO A 40 6.98 -20.04 5.45
N GLY A 41 6.79 -18.71 5.46
CA GLY A 41 6.75 -17.86 4.25
C GLY A 41 5.45 -17.95 3.43
N TRP A 42 4.50 -18.81 3.81
CA TRP A 42 3.20 -18.92 3.17
C TRP A 42 2.17 -18.13 3.97
N VAL A 43 1.44 -17.25 3.28
CA VAL A 43 0.40 -16.41 3.88
C VAL A 43 -0.85 -16.52 3.02
N GLU A 44 -1.97 -16.84 3.65
CA GLU A 44 -3.26 -17.09 3.01
C GLU A 44 -4.41 -16.43 3.78
N HIS A 45 -5.49 -16.12 3.06
CA HIS A 45 -6.79 -15.75 3.64
C HIS A 45 -7.89 -16.64 3.06
N ASP A 46 -8.93 -16.91 3.84
CA ASP A 46 -10.18 -17.51 3.35
C ASP A 46 -11.00 -16.43 2.61
N PRO A 47 -11.25 -16.55 1.29
CA PRO A 47 -12.05 -15.56 0.55
C PRO A 47 -13.49 -15.43 1.05
N GLU A 48 -14.07 -16.49 1.60
CA GLU A 48 -15.40 -16.44 2.23
C GLU A 48 -15.35 -15.70 3.56
N GLU A 49 -14.24 -15.76 4.30
CA GLU A 49 -14.04 -14.96 5.52
C GLU A 49 -13.94 -13.47 5.19
N ILE A 50 -13.20 -13.10 4.14
CA ILE A 50 -13.14 -11.73 3.59
C ILE A 50 -14.56 -11.21 3.30
N TRP A 51 -15.36 -12.00 2.57
CA TRP A 51 -16.72 -11.60 2.22
C TRP A 51 -17.63 -11.51 3.45
N ARG A 52 -17.65 -12.53 4.31
CA ARG A 52 -18.50 -12.56 5.52
C ARG A 52 -18.17 -11.39 6.43
N SER A 53 -16.89 -11.08 6.64
CA SER A 53 -16.43 -9.93 7.42
C SER A 53 -17.00 -8.63 6.85
N THR A 54 -16.84 -8.42 5.54
CA THR A 54 -17.36 -7.23 4.83
C THR A 54 -18.89 -7.10 4.97
N ALA A 55 -19.63 -8.16 4.66
CA ALA A 55 -21.10 -8.14 4.69
C ALA A 55 -21.65 -7.92 6.11
N THR A 56 -21.04 -8.52 7.12
CA THR A 56 -21.42 -8.33 8.53
C THR A 56 -21.15 -6.90 8.98
N LEU A 57 -19.97 -6.34 8.69
CA LEU A 57 -19.65 -4.97 9.07
C LEU A 57 -20.55 -3.94 8.40
N ILE A 58 -20.92 -4.13 7.13
CA ILE A 58 -21.90 -3.28 6.45
C ILE A 58 -23.24 -3.32 7.18
N ARG A 59 -23.75 -4.52 7.51
CA ARG A 59 -25.01 -4.68 8.24
C ARG A 59 -24.95 -4.00 9.61
N ASP A 60 -23.90 -4.28 10.37
CA ASP A 60 -23.75 -3.78 11.74
C ASP A 60 -23.64 -2.26 11.74
N LEU A 61 -22.84 -1.69 10.84
CA LEU A 61 -22.66 -0.25 10.72
C LEU A 61 -23.95 0.48 10.33
N LEU A 62 -24.73 -0.07 9.39
CA LEU A 62 -26.03 0.52 9.00
C LEU A 62 -27.08 0.38 10.10
N SER A 63 -27.07 -0.75 10.83
CA SER A 63 -27.95 -0.93 11.98
C SER A 63 -27.62 0.02 13.13
N GLN A 64 -26.33 0.29 13.39
CA GLN A 64 -25.87 1.14 14.48
C GLN A 64 -26.08 2.63 14.18
N SER A 65 -25.73 3.06 12.97
CA SER A 65 -25.86 4.47 12.56
C SER A 65 -27.31 4.94 12.40
N GLN A 66 -28.27 4.00 12.25
CA GLN A 66 -29.68 4.29 11.95
C GLN A 66 -29.87 5.14 10.67
N ILE A 67 -28.86 5.18 9.79
CA ILE A 67 -28.92 5.88 8.52
C ILE A 67 -29.70 4.99 7.54
N PRO A 68 -30.80 5.50 6.94
CA PRO A 68 -31.56 4.71 5.98
C PRO A 68 -30.73 4.49 4.71
N PRO A 69 -30.75 3.28 4.10
CA PRO A 69 -29.99 2.99 2.87
C PRO A 69 -30.24 3.96 1.72
N SER A 70 -31.42 4.59 1.66
CA SER A 70 -31.77 5.61 0.65
C SER A 70 -30.93 6.89 0.73
N ARG A 71 -30.20 7.11 1.83
CA ARG A 71 -29.26 8.22 2.00
C ARG A 71 -27.84 7.88 1.57
N ILE A 72 -27.55 6.61 1.29
CA ILE A 72 -26.24 6.18 0.80
C ILE A 72 -26.25 6.28 -0.72
N ARG A 73 -25.43 7.17 -1.26
CA ARG A 73 -25.43 7.51 -2.69
C ARG A 73 -24.60 6.55 -3.52
N ALA A 74 -23.51 6.05 -2.95
CA ALA A 74 -22.63 5.10 -3.62
C ALA A 74 -21.74 4.35 -2.62
N ILE A 75 -21.08 3.32 -3.14
CA ILE A 75 -20.08 2.52 -2.45
C ILE A 75 -18.70 2.77 -3.07
N GLY A 76 -17.72 3.05 -2.22
CA GLY A 76 -16.30 3.01 -2.53
C GLY A 76 -15.67 1.74 -1.98
N ILE A 77 -14.80 1.09 -2.76
CA ILE A 77 -14.05 -0.10 -2.37
C ILE A 77 -12.56 0.21 -2.48
N THR A 78 -11.83 -0.16 -1.44
CA THR A 78 -10.38 -0.22 -1.44
C THR A 78 -9.92 -1.49 -0.76
N ASN A 79 -8.72 -1.95 -1.10
CA ASN A 79 -8.29 -3.28 -0.72
C ASN A 79 -6.77 -3.42 -0.64
N GLN A 80 -6.33 -4.43 0.13
CA GLN A 80 -4.99 -4.97 0.04
C GLN A 80 -4.72 -5.37 -1.42
N ARG A 81 -3.67 -4.80 -1.99
CA ARG A 81 -3.26 -5.04 -3.38
C ARG A 81 -2.60 -6.41 -3.51
N GLU A 82 -2.40 -6.83 -4.76
CA GLU A 82 -1.74 -8.06 -5.21
C GLU A 82 -2.36 -9.42 -4.77
N THR A 83 -3.03 -9.51 -3.61
CA THR A 83 -3.64 -10.73 -3.09
C THR A 83 -4.54 -11.38 -4.14
N ALA A 84 -4.21 -12.61 -4.52
CA ALA A 84 -4.81 -13.31 -5.66
C ALA A 84 -5.92 -14.25 -5.21
N ILE A 85 -7.12 -14.09 -5.79
CA ILE A 85 -8.29 -14.93 -5.55
C ILE A 85 -8.75 -15.57 -6.86
N VAL A 86 -9.04 -16.87 -6.82
CA VAL A 86 -9.56 -17.62 -7.96
C VAL A 86 -10.82 -18.36 -7.53
N TRP A 87 -11.87 -18.29 -8.35
CA TRP A 87 -13.16 -18.91 -8.08
C TRP A 87 -13.79 -19.47 -9.35
N GLU A 88 -14.71 -20.41 -9.17
CA GLU A 88 -15.55 -20.93 -10.25
C GLU A 88 -16.48 -19.84 -10.78
N ALA A 89 -16.44 -19.56 -12.08
CA ALA A 89 -17.18 -18.43 -12.68
C ALA A 89 -18.71 -18.55 -12.51
N LYS A 90 -19.23 -19.79 -12.49
CA LYS A 90 -20.67 -20.07 -12.39
C LYS A 90 -21.20 -20.01 -10.95
N THR A 91 -20.42 -20.50 -9.99
CA THR A 91 -20.91 -20.69 -8.61
C THR A 91 -20.41 -19.61 -7.66
N GLY A 92 -19.33 -18.89 -8.03
CA GLY A 92 -18.65 -17.97 -7.13
C GLY A 92 -17.81 -18.68 -6.06
N LYS A 93 -17.71 -20.01 -6.08
CA LYS A 93 -17.00 -20.77 -5.06
C LYS A 93 -15.48 -20.63 -5.24
N PRO A 94 -14.73 -20.19 -4.21
CA PRO A 94 -13.28 -20.17 -4.26
C PRO A 94 -12.72 -21.58 -4.45
N ILE A 95 -11.74 -21.74 -5.35
CA ILE A 95 -11.10 -23.03 -5.61
C ILE A 95 -9.91 -23.30 -4.66
N HIS A 96 -9.43 -22.24 -4.01
CA HIS A 96 -8.32 -22.25 -3.07
C HIS A 96 -8.43 -21.01 -2.16
N ASN A 97 -7.70 -21.00 -1.05
CA ASN A 97 -7.51 -19.77 -0.28
C ASN A 97 -6.89 -18.66 -1.14
N ALA A 98 -7.19 -17.41 -0.81
CA ALA A 98 -6.49 -16.26 -1.38
C ALA A 98 -5.00 -16.34 -1.01
N ILE A 99 -4.11 -16.18 -1.99
CA ILE A 99 -2.68 -16.11 -1.73
C ILE A 99 -2.32 -14.64 -1.52
N VAL A 100 -1.91 -14.31 -0.29
CA VAL A 100 -1.70 -12.93 0.14
C VAL A 100 -0.42 -12.35 -0.48
N TRP A 101 -0.37 -11.03 -0.66
CA TRP A 101 0.79 -10.31 -1.19
C TRP A 101 2.10 -10.63 -0.45
N GLN A 102 2.07 -10.84 0.86
CA GLN A 102 3.21 -11.22 1.70
C GLN A 102 3.76 -12.62 1.42
N CYS A 103 3.00 -13.47 0.74
CA CYS A 103 3.37 -14.86 0.53
C CYS A 103 4.58 -15.00 -0.41
N ARG A 104 5.61 -15.73 0.03
CA ARG A 104 6.86 -15.98 -0.69
C ARG A 104 6.90 -17.29 -1.47
N ARG A 105 5.78 -18.04 -1.54
CA ARG A 105 5.76 -19.39 -2.13
C ARG A 105 6.17 -19.45 -3.60
N THR A 106 6.12 -18.32 -4.30
CA THR A 106 6.39 -18.22 -5.73
C THR A 106 7.80 -17.69 -6.04
N THR A 107 8.70 -17.68 -5.04
CA THR A 107 10.10 -17.26 -5.22
C THR A 107 10.77 -18.04 -6.35
N ASP A 108 10.64 -19.36 -6.36
CA ASP A 108 11.25 -20.21 -7.40
C ASP A 108 10.69 -19.90 -8.81
N ILE A 109 9.41 -19.50 -8.93
CA ILE A 109 8.82 -19.09 -10.21
C ILE A 109 9.48 -17.79 -10.69
N CYS A 110 9.66 -16.81 -9.79
CA CYS A 110 10.35 -15.56 -10.12
C CYS A 110 11.81 -15.81 -10.53
N ASP A 111 12.53 -16.64 -9.79
CA ASP A 111 13.95 -16.93 -10.06
C ASP A 111 14.12 -17.61 -11.43
N GLN A 112 13.26 -18.57 -11.77
CA GLN A 112 13.25 -19.20 -13.10
C GLN A 112 12.98 -18.21 -14.23
N LEU A 113 12.11 -17.22 -14.02
CA LEU A 113 11.82 -16.18 -15.02
C LEU A 113 12.98 -15.18 -15.16
N LYS A 114 13.69 -14.88 -14.06
CA LYS A 114 14.91 -14.07 -14.08
C LYS A 114 16.05 -14.78 -14.80
N GLU A 115 16.26 -16.07 -14.56
CA GLU A 115 17.26 -16.90 -15.26
C GLU A 115 17.01 -16.95 -16.78
N LYS A 116 15.74 -16.85 -17.20
CA LYS A 116 15.35 -16.73 -18.62
C LYS A 116 15.52 -15.32 -19.19
N GLY A 117 15.93 -14.33 -18.39
CA GLY A 117 16.15 -12.95 -18.82
C GLY A 117 14.87 -12.14 -19.06
N LEU A 118 13.72 -12.55 -18.50
CA LEU A 118 12.42 -11.95 -18.79
C LEU A 118 12.09 -10.70 -17.95
N GLU A 119 12.88 -10.40 -16.91
CA GLU A 119 12.60 -9.29 -15.98
C GLU A 119 12.49 -7.94 -16.68
N GLY A 120 13.39 -7.64 -17.62
CA GLY A 120 13.39 -6.38 -18.36
C GLY A 120 12.08 -6.16 -19.14
N GLY A 121 11.67 -7.15 -19.94
CA GLY A 121 10.44 -7.06 -20.72
C GLY A 121 9.17 -7.00 -19.88
N ILE A 122 9.15 -7.64 -18.71
CA ILE A 122 8.06 -7.54 -17.74
C ILE A 122 8.02 -6.12 -17.14
N ARG A 123 9.17 -5.59 -16.75
CA ARG A 123 9.28 -4.25 -16.16
C ARG A 123 8.89 -3.16 -17.16
N ASP A 124 9.31 -3.28 -18.41
CA ASP A 124 8.97 -2.32 -19.48
C ASP A 124 7.47 -2.26 -19.79
N LYS A 125 6.70 -3.30 -19.44
CA LYS A 125 5.25 -3.36 -19.67
C LYS A 125 4.44 -2.97 -18.45
N THR A 126 4.93 -3.33 -17.26
CA THR A 126 4.16 -3.30 -16.02
C THR A 126 4.66 -2.26 -15.03
N GLY A 127 5.91 -1.80 -15.17
CA GLY A 127 6.62 -0.99 -14.18
C GLY A 127 7.09 -1.76 -12.94
N LEU A 128 6.92 -3.09 -12.93
CA LEU A 128 7.17 -3.95 -11.77
C LEU A 128 8.42 -4.83 -11.93
N LEU A 129 9.01 -5.22 -10.81
CA LEU A 129 10.12 -6.18 -10.73
C LEU A 129 9.60 -7.62 -10.64
N LEU A 130 10.41 -8.62 -11.00
CA LEU A 130 10.05 -10.02 -10.76
C LEU A 130 10.22 -10.35 -9.27
N ASP A 131 9.11 -10.31 -8.53
CA ASP A 131 9.07 -10.67 -7.11
C ASP A 131 7.76 -11.39 -6.76
N PRO A 132 7.77 -12.35 -5.82
CA PRO A 132 6.58 -13.03 -5.30
C PRO A 132 5.48 -12.12 -4.77
N TYR A 133 5.75 -10.83 -4.57
CA TYR A 133 4.78 -9.83 -4.14
C TYR A 133 3.53 -9.80 -5.04
N PHE A 134 3.70 -9.88 -6.37
CA PHE A 134 2.66 -9.59 -7.36
C PHE A 134 1.79 -10.81 -7.75
N SER A 135 0.61 -10.55 -8.31
CA SER A 135 -0.44 -11.57 -8.49
C SER A 135 -0.12 -12.64 -9.53
N ALA A 136 0.57 -12.32 -10.62
CA ALA A 136 0.77 -13.22 -11.77
C ALA A 136 1.35 -14.58 -11.36
N THR A 137 2.41 -14.58 -10.54
CA THR A 137 3.05 -15.82 -10.11
C THR A 137 2.18 -16.60 -9.12
N LYS A 138 1.37 -15.92 -8.31
CA LYS A 138 0.41 -16.55 -7.39
C LYS A 138 -0.70 -17.25 -8.18
N LEU A 139 -1.20 -16.59 -9.23
CA LEU A 139 -2.18 -17.16 -10.14
C LEU A 139 -1.60 -18.39 -10.85
N ALA A 140 -0.41 -18.27 -11.46
CA ALA A 140 0.29 -19.38 -12.10
C ALA A 140 0.45 -20.57 -11.16
N TRP A 141 0.85 -20.31 -9.91
CA TRP A 141 0.97 -21.35 -8.89
C TRP A 141 -0.37 -22.05 -8.62
N ILE A 142 -1.48 -21.32 -8.47
CA ILE A 142 -2.82 -21.90 -8.25
C ILE A 142 -3.20 -22.79 -9.43
N ILE A 143 -3.04 -22.31 -10.66
CA ILE A 143 -3.41 -23.07 -11.87
C ILE A 143 -2.61 -24.37 -11.96
N GLN A 144 -1.30 -24.31 -11.75
CA GLN A 144 -0.42 -25.48 -11.85
C GLN A 144 -0.65 -26.51 -10.74
N ASN A 145 -0.91 -26.07 -9.51
CA ASN A 145 -1.00 -26.95 -8.34
C ASN A 145 -2.43 -27.46 -8.05
N ILE A 146 -3.46 -26.62 -8.30
CA ILE A 146 -4.86 -26.98 -8.02
C ILE A 146 -5.52 -27.63 -9.24
N ARG A 147 -5.06 -27.29 -10.46
CA ARG A 147 -5.60 -27.81 -11.74
C ARG A 147 -7.13 -27.75 -11.80
N PRO A 148 -7.71 -26.55 -11.69
CA PRO A 148 -9.16 -26.38 -11.64
C PRO A 148 -9.82 -26.89 -12.92
N GLU A 149 -10.99 -27.51 -12.74
CA GLU A 149 -11.85 -27.94 -13.85
C GLU A 149 -12.91 -26.87 -14.16
N GLY A 150 -13.19 -26.65 -15.45
CA GLY A 150 -14.23 -25.71 -15.90
C GLY A 150 -13.76 -24.25 -15.98
N GLU A 151 -14.73 -23.35 -16.12
CA GLU A 151 -14.49 -21.92 -16.25
C GLU A 151 -14.22 -21.28 -14.89
N ILE A 152 -13.05 -20.65 -14.75
CA ILE A 152 -12.62 -19.95 -13.55
C ILE A 152 -12.36 -18.48 -13.83
N SER A 153 -12.63 -17.67 -12.81
CA SER A 153 -12.34 -16.24 -12.79
C SER A 153 -11.21 -15.95 -11.81
N PHE A 154 -10.36 -15.00 -12.18
CA PHE A 154 -9.37 -14.41 -11.30
C PHE A 154 -9.77 -12.98 -10.92
N GLY A 155 -9.35 -12.56 -9.74
CA GLY A 155 -9.37 -11.18 -9.35
C GLY A 155 -8.46 -10.92 -8.16
N THR A 156 -8.05 -9.66 -8.03
CA THR A 156 -7.65 -9.11 -6.74
C THR A 156 -8.89 -8.97 -5.84
N VAL A 157 -8.68 -8.55 -4.59
CA VAL A 157 -9.74 -8.50 -3.58
C VAL A 157 -10.90 -7.59 -3.99
N ASP A 158 -10.65 -6.45 -4.64
CA ASP A 158 -11.69 -5.57 -5.20
C ASP A 158 -12.61 -6.32 -6.17
N SER A 159 -12.06 -7.05 -7.14
CA SER A 159 -12.87 -7.84 -8.08
C SER A 159 -13.70 -8.90 -7.38
N TRP A 160 -13.15 -9.53 -6.35
CA TRP A 160 -13.89 -10.48 -5.53
C TRP A 160 -15.06 -9.81 -4.81
N LEU A 161 -14.84 -8.66 -4.16
CA LEU A 161 -15.89 -7.92 -3.47
C LEU A 161 -16.95 -7.39 -4.44
N ILE A 162 -16.57 -6.87 -5.60
CA ILE A 162 -17.49 -6.43 -6.66
C ILE A 162 -18.35 -7.62 -7.14
N TRP A 163 -17.72 -8.77 -7.42
CA TRP A 163 -18.44 -9.98 -7.81
C TRP A 163 -19.47 -10.35 -6.74
N ARG A 164 -19.06 -10.37 -5.46
CA ARG A 164 -19.94 -10.76 -4.34
C ARG A 164 -21.08 -9.78 -4.12
N MET A 165 -20.77 -8.48 -4.09
CA MET A 165 -21.77 -7.45 -3.90
C MET A 165 -22.78 -7.43 -5.05
N THR A 166 -22.36 -7.66 -6.29
CA THR A 166 -23.26 -7.64 -7.45
C THR A 166 -24.00 -8.96 -7.68
N GLY A 167 -23.80 -9.97 -6.83
CA GLY A 167 -24.38 -11.30 -6.99
C GLY A 167 -23.88 -12.02 -8.25
N GLY A 168 -22.62 -11.83 -8.61
CA GLY A 168 -21.94 -12.44 -9.75
C GLY A 168 -22.23 -11.80 -11.11
N LYS A 169 -22.87 -10.62 -11.13
CA LYS A 169 -23.21 -9.91 -12.38
C LYS A 169 -22.05 -9.12 -12.96
N THR A 170 -21.17 -8.59 -12.11
CA THR A 170 -19.99 -7.82 -12.55
C THR A 170 -18.70 -8.55 -12.17
N HIS A 171 -17.80 -8.70 -13.15
CA HIS A 171 -16.43 -9.15 -12.93
C HIS A 171 -15.47 -8.08 -13.46
N ALA A 172 -15.13 -7.14 -12.58
CA ALA A 172 -14.35 -5.95 -12.92
C ALA A 172 -13.29 -5.63 -11.84
N THR A 173 -12.28 -4.85 -12.22
CA THR A 173 -11.23 -4.28 -11.37
C THR A 173 -10.93 -2.86 -11.82
N ASP A 174 -10.24 -2.07 -11.01
CA ASP A 174 -9.77 -0.76 -11.45
C ASP A 174 -8.34 -0.81 -12.04
N GLN A 175 -7.97 0.26 -12.73
CA GLN A 175 -6.63 0.44 -13.29
C GLN A 175 -5.51 0.31 -12.24
N THR A 176 -5.73 0.78 -11.01
CA THR A 176 -4.70 0.72 -9.96
C THR A 176 -4.47 -0.72 -9.52
N ASN A 177 -5.50 -1.50 -9.19
CA ASN A 177 -5.36 -2.91 -8.84
C ASN A 177 -4.83 -3.74 -10.02
N ALA A 178 -5.33 -3.52 -11.25
CA ALA A 178 -4.85 -4.20 -12.44
C ALA A 178 -3.33 -3.99 -12.65
N SER A 179 -2.82 -2.77 -12.45
CA SER A 179 -1.39 -2.46 -12.57
C SER A 179 -0.50 -3.24 -11.62
N ARG A 180 -1.05 -3.84 -10.56
CA ARG A 180 -0.32 -4.62 -9.54
C ARG A 180 -0.26 -6.11 -9.82
N THR A 181 -0.96 -6.56 -10.86
CA THR A 181 -1.06 -7.98 -11.16
C THR A 181 0.18 -8.55 -11.83
N MET A 182 1.00 -7.71 -12.47
CA MET A 182 2.06 -8.13 -13.43
C MET A 182 1.52 -8.83 -14.69
N LEU A 183 0.21 -8.70 -14.97
CA LEU A 183 -0.43 -9.14 -16.21
C LEU A 183 -0.96 -7.97 -17.04
N PHE A 184 -1.00 -6.77 -16.47
CA PHE A 184 -1.59 -5.58 -17.08
C PHE A 184 -0.50 -4.65 -17.63
N ASN A 185 -0.60 -4.29 -18.90
CA ASN A 185 0.29 -3.33 -19.53
C ASN A 185 -0.12 -1.91 -19.16
N ILE A 186 0.69 -1.21 -18.35
CA ILE A 186 0.34 0.11 -17.83
C ILE A 186 0.38 1.22 -18.88
N HIS A 187 1.05 0.98 -20.02
CA HIS A 187 1.13 1.94 -21.12
C HIS A 187 -0.05 1.82 -22.09
N ARG A 188 -0.50 0.58 -22.35
CA ARG A 188 -1.61 0.28 -23.26
C ARG A 188 -2.96 0.16 -22.56
N LEU A 189 -2.97 0.13 -21.22
CA LEU A 189 -4.15 -0.01 -20.36
C LEU A 189 -5.01 -1.24 -20.71
N ARG A 190 -4.36 -2.38 -20.90
CA ARG A 190 -5.02 -3.68 -21.14
C ARG A 190 -4.18 -4.84 -20.62
N TRP A 191 -4.83 -5.98 -20.40
CA TRP A 191 -4.14 -7.25 -20.16
C TRP A 191 -3.17 -7.55 -21.33
N ASP A 192 -1.93 -7.93 -21.00
CA ASP A 192 -0.88 -8.18 -21.98
C ASP A 192 -0.83 -9.66 -22.34
N GLU A 193 -1.13 -9.99 -23.59
CA GLU A 193 -1.22 -11.38 -24.08
C GLU A 193 0.09 -12.15 -23.87
N GLU A 194 1.24 -11.50 -24.07
CA GLU A 194 2.55 -12.11 -23.88
C GLU A 194 2.82 -12.40 -22.39
N LEU A 195 2.42 -11.50 -21.48
CA LEU A 195 2.53 -11.77 -20.04
C LEU A 195 1.62 -12.94 -19.64
N VAL A 196 0.38 -12.98 -20.14
CA VAL A 196 -0.55 -14.09 -19.90
C VAL A 196 0.03 -15.42 -20.37
N GLU A 197 0.73 -15.45 -21.50
CA GLU A 197 1.44 -16.63 -22.00
C GLU A 197 2.67 -16.98 -21.14
N ILE A 198 3.51 -16.00 -20.78
CA ILE A 198 4.71 -16.19 -19.94
C ILE A 198 4.35 -16.86 -18.61
N PHE A 199 3.24 -16.46 -18.00
CA PHE A 199 2.78 -17.01 -16.71
C PHE A 199 1.88 -18.24 -16.85
N ASP A 200 1.54 -18.66 -18.07
CA ASP A 200 0.64 -19.80 -18.35
C ASP A 200 -0.72 -19.68 -17.65
N VAL A 201 -1.37 -18.52 -17.79
CA VAL A 201 -2.65 -18.19 -17.11
C VAL A 201 -3.80 -17.91 -18.09
N GLY A 202 -3.64 -18.28 -19.37
CA GLY A 202 -4.64 -18.02 -20.42
C GLY A 202 -5.98 -18.78 -20.25
N SER A 203 -6.02 -19.78 -19.37
CA SER A 203 -7.25 -20.51 -19.03
C SER A 203 -8.18 -19.76 -18.08
N VAL A 204 -7.74 -18.62 -17.54
CA VAL A 204 -8.47 -17.88 -16.52
C VAL A 204 -9.16 -16.65 -17.12
N LYS A 205 -10.42 -16.43 -16.76
CA LYS A 205 -11.11 -15.19 -17.10
C LYS A 205 -10.52 -14.06 -16.25
N LEU A 206 -9.98 -13.04 -16.91
CA LEU A 206 -9.50 -11.80 -16.28
C LEU A 206 -10.65 -10.77 -16.21
N PRO A 207 -10.70 -9.91 -15.16
CA PRO A 207 -11.77 -8.93 -15.00
C PRO A 207 -11.68 -7.81 -16.05
N GLU A 208 -12.81 -7.17 -16.34
CA GLU A 208 -12.82 -5.89 -17.07
C GLU A 208 -12.10 -4.82 -16.24
N VAL A 209 -11.26 -3.99 -16.88
CA VAL A 209 -10.50 -2.94 -16.19
C VAL A 209 -11.13 -1.58 -16.45
N LEU A 210 -11.54 -0.89 -15.38
CA LEU A 210 -12.22 0.41 -15.43
C LEU A 210 -11.39 1.52 -14.73
N PRO A 211 -11.67 2.81 -14.98
CA PRO A 211 -11.12 3.90 -14.18
C PRO A 211 -11.52 3.80 -12.71
N SER A 212 -10.68 4.30 -11.80
CA SER A 212 -10.92 4.22 -10.36
C SER A 212 -12.21 4.89 -9.88
N SER A 213 -12.72 5.88 -10.63
CA SER A 213 -14.07 6.43 -10.46
C SER A 213 -14.94 6.12 -11.69
N ALA A 214 -15.71 5.03 -11.61
CA ALA A 214 -16.53 4.50 -12.72
C ALA A 214 -17.71 3.69 -12.17
N SER A 215 -18.69 3.30 -13.00
CA SER A 215 -19.78 2.42 -12.56
C SER A 215 -19.35 0.95 -12.62
N TYR A 216 -19.17 0.33 -11.46
CA TYR A 216 -18.82 -1.09 -11.31
C TYR A 216 -20.05 -2.00 -11.16
N GLY A 217 -21.25 -1.43 -11.28
CA GLY A 217 -22.51 -2.14 -11.14
C GLY A 217 -23.27 -1.76 -9.87
N ILE A 218 -24.35 -2.50 -9.61
CA ILE A 218 -25.31 -2.20 -8.54
C ILE A 218 -25.29 -3.34 -7.54
N ALA A 219 -25.04 -3.00 -6.28
CA ALA A 219 -25.06 -3.97 -5.19
C ALA A 219 -26.42 -4.68 -5.10
N GLN A 220 -26.35 -5.99 -4.93
CA GLN A 220 -27.46 -6.91 -4.68
C GLN A 220 -27.37 -7.49 -3.27
N GLU A 221 -26.12 -7.64 -2.77
CA GLU A 221 -25.77 -8.21 -1.47
C GLU A 221 -24.72 -7.34 -0.73
N PRO A 222 -24.75 -7.31 0.61
CA PRO A 222 -25.86 -7.79 1.43
C PRO A 222 -27.13 -6.93 1.21
N SER A 223 -28.29 -7.44 1.61
CA SER A 223 -29.61 -6.82 1.32
C SER A 223 -29.75 -5.34 1.69
N GLU A 224 -29.02 -4.91 2.72
CA GLU A 224 -29.03 -3.58 3.31
C GLU A 224 -28.49 -2.52 2.35
N ILE A 225 -27.65 -2.92 1.39
CA ILE A 225 -27.09 -2.04 0.36
C ILE A 225 -27.66 -2.32 -1.03
N ARG A 226 -28.71 -3.12 -1.13
CA ARG A 226 -29.32 -3.48 -2.42
C ARG A 226 -29.79 -2.22 -3.16
N GLY A 227 -29.37 -2.11 -4.42
CA GLY A 227 -29.73 -0.97 -5.28
C GLY A 227 -28.72 0.19 -5.23
N ILE A 228 -27.74 0.17 -4.33
CA ILE A 228 -26.72 1.21 -4.24
C ILE A 228 -25.62 0.93 -5.29
N PRO A 229 -25.20 1.93 -6.08
CA PRO A 229 -24.16 1.75 -7.08
C PRO A 229 -22.77 1.67 -6.44
N ILE A 230 -21.90 0.84 -7.02
CA ILE A 230 -20.47 0.77 -6.71
C ILE A 230 -19.75 1.69 -7.69
N CYS A 231 -19.12 2.74 -7.18
CA CYS A 231 -18.68 3.88 -8.00
C CYS A 231 -17.21 4.29 -7.84
N GLY A 232 -16.53 3.76 -6.82
CA GLY A 232 -15.12 4.05 -6.56
C GLY A 232 -14.38 2.77 -6.22
N VAL A 233 -13.28 2.49 -6.90
CA VAL A 233 -12.44 1.31 -6.66
C VAL A 233 -10.98 1.70 -6.82
N ALA A 234 -10.14 1.39 -5.84
CA ALA A 234 -8.70 1.59 -5.93
C ALA A 234 -7.93 0.66 -4.98
N GLY A 235 -6.69 0.35 -5.30
CA GLY A 235 -5.77 -0.30 -4.36
C GLY A 235 -5.49 0.61 -3.16
N ASP A 236 -5.30 0.02 -1.97
CA ASP A 236 -5.16 0.73 -0.69
C ASP A 236 -4.19 1.92 -0.71
N GLN A 237 -2.98 1.75 -1.22
CA GLN A 237 -2.01 2.82 -1.25
C GLN A 237 -2.44 3.95 -2.19
N GLN A 238 -3.03 3.62 -3.34
CA GLN A 238 -3.57 4.59 -4.32
C GLN A 238 -4.78 5.32 -3.77
N ALA A 239 -5.68 4.62 -3.08
CA ALA A 239 -6.77 5.24 -2.35
C ALA A 239 -6.23 6.20 -1.28
N SER A 240 -5.22 5.81 -0.50
CA SER A 240 -4.58 6.72 0.48
C SER A 240 -3.92 7.94 -0.17
N LEU A 241 -3.25 7.80 -1.32
CA LEU A 241 -2.74 8.94 -2.10
C LEU A 241 -3.87 9.90 -2.51
N PHE A 242 -4.99 9.35 -2.95
CA PHE A 242 -6.16 10.12 -3.33
C PHE A 242 -6.85 10.78 -2.12
N GLY A 243 -6.99 10.07 -1.00
CA GLY A 243 -7.56 10.58 0.25
C GLY A 243 -6.71 11.66 0.91
N GLN A 244 -5.40 11.64 0.67
CA GLN A 244 -4.48 12.73 1.00
C GLN A 244 -4.57 13.91 0.02
N ALA A 245 -5.52 13.92 -0.91
CA ALA A 245 -5.70 14.93 -1.95
C ALA A 245 -4.44 15.17 -2.83
N CYS A 246 -3.61 14.15 -3.02
CA CYS A 246 -2.42 14.22 -3.88
C CYS A 246 -2.82 13.99 -5.34
N PHE A 247 -3.42 15.00 -5.95
CA PHE A 247 -3.93 14.92 -7.32
C PHE A 247 -2.88 15.33 -8.35
N GLU A 248 -1.95 16.22 -7.99
CA GLU A 248 -1.02 16.87 -8.92
C GLU A 248 0.38 16.28 -8.91
N ARG A 249 1.11 16.48 -10.01
CA ARG A 249 2.49 16.03 -10.18
C ARG A 249 3.38 16.51 -9.02
N GLY A 250 4.15 15.59 -8.44
CA GLY A 250 5.07 15.86 -7.33
C GLY A 250 4.39 15.89 -5.96
N GLU A 251 3.05 15.85 -5.87
CA GLU A 251 2.38 15.60 -4.59
C GLU A 251 2.61 14.14 -4.17
N ALA A 252 3.01 13.96 -2.92
CA ALA A 252 3.41 12.67 -2.39
C ALA A 252 2.86 12.44 -0.98
N LYS A 253 2.68 11.16 -0.64
CA LYS A 253 2.34 10.73 0.70
C LYS A 253 3.22 9.59 1.18
N ASN A 254 3.27 9.41 2.49
CA ASN A 254 3.83 8.23 3.13
C ASN A 254 2.90 7.70 4.22
N THR A 255 2.56 6.42 4.14
CA THR A 255 1.78 5.73 5.18
C THR A 255 2.74 5.03 6.15
N TYR A 256 2.68 5.36 7.45
CA TYR A 256 3.48 4.72 8.50
C TYR A 256 2.69 3.60 9.18
N GLY A 257 2.76 2.40 8.61
CA GLY A 257 2.18 1.17 9.18
C GLY A 257 3.26 0.20 9.66
N THR A 258 2.99 -1.10 9.52
CA THR A 258 3.98 -2.18 9.73
C THR A 258 5.25 -1.94 8.91
N GLY A 259 5.07 -1.55 7.64
CA GLY A 259 6.08 -0.91 6.79
C GLY A 259 5.73 0.53 6.46
N CYS A 260 6.56 1.21 5.69
CA CYS A 260 6.24 2.51 5.08
C CYS A 260 6.04 2.37 3.57
N PHE A 261 4.97 2.97 3.06
CA PHE A 261 4.64 2.98 1.65
C PHE A 261 4.55 4.42 1.16
N LEU A 262 5.57 4.82 0.41
CA LEU A 262 5.64 6.12 -0.20
C LEU A 262 5.07 6.05 -1.61
N MET A 263 4.27 7.04 -1.96
CA MET A 263 3.86 7.24 -3.35
C MET A 263 3.90 8.70 -3.74
N MET A 264 4.31 8.95 -4.97
CA MET A 264 4.37 10.27 -5.58
C MET A 264 3.65 10.26 -6.92
N GLN A 265 2.75 11.21 -7.12
CA GLN A 265 2.00 11.37 -8.36
C GLN A 265 2.93 11.89 -9.48
N THR A 266 2.89 11.27 -10.66
CA THR A 266 3.78 11.60 -11.81
C THR A 266 3.06 12.11 -13.07
N GLY A 267 1.75 12.27 -13.00
CA GLY A 267 0.89 12.90 -14.00
C GLY A 267 0.31 11.88 -14.95
N GLU A 268 0.19 12.26 -16.23
CA GLU A 268 -0.28 11.39 -17.32
C GLU A 268 0.86 10.61 -17.99
N SER A 269 2.12 10.79 -17.53
CA SER A 269 3.28 10.12 -18.09
C SER A 269 3.95 9.22 -17.05
N PRO A 270 4.26 7.96 -17.40
CA PRO A 270 5.03 7.08 -16.52
C PRO A 270 6.44 7.64 -16.34
N VAL A 271 7.02 7.36 -15.17
CA VAL A 271 8.45 7.59 -14.91
C VAL A 271 9.08 6.21 -14.73
N ASP A 272 10.00 5.85 -15.61
CA ASP A 272 10.75 4.60 -15.48
C ASP A 272 11.81 4.76 -14.40
N SER A 273 11.75 3.90 -13.38
CA SER A 273 12.69 4.01 -12.27
C SER A 273 14.05 3.40 -12.58
N LYS A 274 15.11 4.17 -12.32
CA LYS A 274 16.50 3.71 -12.31
C LYS A 274 17.02 3.47 -10.88
N GLU A 275 16.30 3.97 -9.88
CA GLU A 275 16.65 3.88 -8.45
C GLU A 275 15.94 2.70 -7.74
N GLY A 276 15.32 1.79 -8.49
CA GLY A 276 14.63 0.61 -7.94
C GLY A 276 13.21 0.88 -7.44
N LEU A 277 12.60 2.01 -7.75
CA LEU A 277 11.18 2.24 -7.48
C LEU A 277 10.28 1.45 -8.44
N LEU A 278 9.01 1.34 -8.06
CA LEU A 278 7.96 0.78 -8.90
C LEU A 278 7.26 1.91 -9.65
N THR A 279 7.04 1.71 -10.95
CA THR A 279 6.16 2.57 -11.75
C THR A 279 4.79 1.93 -11.77
N THR A 280 3.75 2.67 -11.37
CA THR A 280 2.41 2.10 -11.20
C THR A 280 1.35 3.09 -11.66
N LEU A 281 0.11 2.61 -11.84
CA LEU A 281 -1.03 3.50 -12.04
C LEU A 281 -1.52 4.05 -10.68
N ALA A 282 -1.84 5.34 -10.69
CA ALA A 282 -2.52 6.07 -9.62
C ALA A 282 -4.02 6.15 -9.93
N CYS A 283 -4.84 6.56 -8.95
CA CYS A 283 -6.28 6.69 -9.15
C CYS A 283 -6.59 7.61 -10.33
N SER A 284 -7.46 7.16 -11.23
CA SER A 284 -7.97 7.99 -12.32
C SER A 284 -9.46 8.21 -12.20
N VAL A 285 -9.86 9.46 -12.45
CA VAL A 285 -11.27 9.91 -12.51
C VAL A 285 -11.78 10.02 -13.95
N THR A 286 -10.91 9.71 -14.92
CA THR A 286 -11.23 9.73 -16.36
C THR A 286 -10.65 8.47 -17.03
N GLU A 287 -10.87 8.29 -18.32
CA GLU A 287 -10.22 7.21 -19.07
C GLU A 287 -8.70 7.40 -19.22
N LYS A 288 -8.20 8.63 -19.05
CA LYS A 288 -6.77 8.91 -19.14
C LYS A 288 -6.04 8.33 -17.92
N PRO A 289 -4.88 7.67 -18.11
CA PRO A 289 -4.16 7.11 -16.99
C PRO A 289 -3.49 8.22 -16.17
N ARG A 290 -3.43 7.99 -14.87
CA ARG A 290 -2.55 8.73 -13.95
C ARG A 290 -1.50 7.76 -13.43
N TYR A 291 -0.28 8.22 -13.28
CA TYR A 291 0.84 7.39 -12.83
C TYR A 291 1.34 7.83 -11.45
N ALA A 292 2.02 6.90 -10.78
CA ALA A 292 2.77 7.16 -9.58
C ALA A 292 4.10 6.40 -9.58
N LEU A 293 5.08 6.95 -8.87
CA LEU A 293 6.20 6.17 -8.36
C LEU A 293 5.86 5.67 -6.97
N GLU A 294 6.20 4.42 -6.69
CA GLU A 294 6.02 3.79 -5.39
C GLU A 294 7.34 3.25 -4.87
N GLY A 295 7.58 3.46 -3.57
CA GLY A 295 8.69 2.86 -2.85
C GLY A 295 8.23 2.28 -1.52
N SER A 296 8.70 1.07 -1.23
CA SER A 296 8.25 0.27 -0.09
C SER A 296 9.41 0.03 0.87
N VAL A 297 9.23 0.48 2.11
CA VAL A 297 10.09 0.17 3.25
C VAL A 297 9.40 -0.92 4.05
N PHE A 298 9.94 -2.14 4.02
CA PHE A 298 9.25 -3.30 4.61
C PHE A 298 9.08 -3.22 6.13
N ILE A 299 10.06 -2.62 6.83
CA ILE A 299 10.11 -2.61 8.29
C ILE A 299 10.11 -1.15 8.80
N ALA A 300 8.97 -0.73 9.33
CA ALA A 300 8.77 0.55 10.01
C ALA A 300 8.15 0.33 11.39
N GLY A 301 6.81 0.28 11.51
CA GLY A 301 6.12 -0.05 12.75
C GLY A 301 6.48 -1.44 13.29
N ALA A 302 6.81 -2.39 12.41
CA ALA A 302 7.36 -3.69 12.81
C ALA A 302 8.67 -3.58 13.61
N ALA A 303 9.48 -2.53 13.40
CA ALA A 303 10.67 -2.28 14.21
C ALA A 303 10.30 -1.95 15.66
N LEU A 304 9.30 -1.09 15.87
CA LEU A 304 8.79 -0.76 17.20
C LEU A 304 8.12 -1.98 17.85
N GLN A 305 7.38 -2.78 17.07
CA GLN A 305 6.83 -4.04 17.57
C GLN A 305 7.93 -4.99 18.02
N TRP A 306 9.03 -5.09 17.27
CA TRP A 306 10.18 -5.91 17.66
C TRP A 306 10.87 -5.39 18.93
N LEU A 307 10.97 -4.07 19.14
CA LEU A 307 11.47 -3.52 20.41
C LEU A 307 10.59 -3.93 21.60
N ARG A 308 9.27 -4.05 21.39
CA ARG A 308 8.29 -4.44 22.41
C ARG A 308 8.29 -5.95 22.67
N ASP A 309 8.01 -6.73 21.62
CA ASP A 309 7.75 -8.17 21.73
C ASP A 309 9.05 -8.99 21.69
N GLY A 310 10.05 -8.51 20.97
CA GLY A 310 11.33 -9.20 20.75
C GLY A 310 12.37 -8.84 21.81
N LEU A 311 12.77 -7.56 21.87
CA LEU A 311 13.78 -7.10 22.84
C LEU A 311 13.22 -6.82 24.24
N GLY A 312 11.92 -6.53 24.36
CA GLY A 312 11.30 -6.19 25.64
C GLY A 312 11.81 -4.88 26.25
N ILE A 313 12.30 -3.93 25.44
CA ILE A 313 12.86 -2.65 25.95
C ILE A 313 11.84 -1.51 25.96
N ILE A 314 10.67 -1.72 25.34
CA ILE A 314 9.50 -0.85 25.45
C ILE A 314 8.27 -1.71 25.77
N GLU A 315 7.30 -1.14 26.49
CA GLU A 315 6.02 -1.77 26.84
C GLU A 315 4.95 -1.54 25.76
N SER A 316 5.05 -0.41 25.06
CA SER A 316 4.11 -0.02 24.00
C SER A 316 4.81 0.83 22.95
N ALA A 317 4.22 0.91 21.75
CA ALA A 317 4.76 1.75 20.68
C ALA A 317 4.76 3.25 21.06
N SER A 318 3.80 3.72 21.87
CA SER A 318 3.73 5.11 22.32
C SER A 318 4.86 5.48 23.29
N GLN A 319 5.33 4.53 24.12
CA GLN A 319 6.48 4.76 25.02
C GLN A 319 7.76 5.12 24.24
N SER A 320 7.85 4.72 22.96
CA SER A 320 9.04 5.02 22.14
C SER A 320 9.30 6.52 21.98
N GLU A 321 8.26 7.36 21.99
CA GLU A 321 8.40 8.82 21.88
C GLU A 321 9.06 9.41 23.13
N GLU A 322 8.58 9.06 24.32
CA GLU A 322 9.15 9.53 25.59
C GLU A 322 10.62 9.09 25.75
N MET A 323 10.92 7.84 25.41
CA MET A 323 12.29 7.32 25.48
C MET A 323 13.22 7.96 24.45
N ALA A 324 12.73 8.32 23.27
CA ALA A 324 13.55 9.01 22.28
C ALA A 324 13.86 10.46 22.68
N LEU A 325 12.94 11.10 23.40
CA LEU A 325 13.08 12.47 23.91
C LEU A 325 13.91 12.56 25.20
N SER A 326 14.11 11.46 25.92
CA SER A 326 14.90 11.44 27.17
C SER A 326 16.41 11.48 26.96
N VAL A 327 16.87 11.34 25.71
CA VAL A 327 18.27 11.48 25.28
C VAL A 327 18.41 12.57 24.22
N GLU A 328 19.55 13.27 24.18
CA GLU A 328 19.78 14.37 23.23
C GLU A 328 19.98 13.87 21.79
N ASP A 329 20.62 12.71 21.61
CA ASP A 329 20.86 12.06 20.31
C ASP A 329 20.97 10.52 20.44
N THR A 330 21.33 9.84 19.35
CA THR A 330 21.49 8.37 19.33
C THR A 330 22.82 7.89 19.94
N GLY A 331 23.70 8.78 20.41
CA GLY A 331 25.04 8.43 20.88
C GLY A 331 25.92 7.79 19.80
N GLY A 332 25.64 8.07 18.52
CA GLY A 332 26.31 7.46 17.36
C GLY A 332 25.75 6.09 16.95
N VAL A 333 24.67 5.63 17.59
CA VAL A 333 24.01 4.37 17.26
C VAL A 333 23.18 4.51 15.98
N TYR A 334 23.28 3.52 15.11
CA TYR A 334 22.41 3.33 13.95
C TYR A 334 21.79 1.94 14.00
N VAL A 335 20.46 1.87 13.87
CA VAL A 335 19.72 0.62 13.72
C VAL A 335 19.35 0.48 12.26
N VAL A 336 19.76 -0.59 11.58
CA VAL A 336 19.29 -0.90 10.22
C VAL A 336 18.27 -2.04 10.35
N PRO A 337 16.96 -1.80 10.22
CA PRO A 337 15.93 -2.78 10.57
C PRO A 337 15.61 -3.75 9.42
N ALA A 338 16.63 -4.33 8.79
CA ALA A 338 16.48 -5.26 7.66
C ALA A 338 16.05 -6.68 8.07
N PHE A 339 15.01 -6.83 8.90
CA PHE A 339 14.62 -8.12 9.48
C PHE A 339 14.19 -9.15 8.43
N THR A 340 13.65 -8.68 7.31
CA THR A 340 13.20 -9.48 6.17
C THR A 340 13.86 -9.01 4.87
N GLY A 341 15.09 -8.49 4.94
CA GLY A 341 15.74 -7.78 3.84
C GLY A 341 15.43 -6.28 3.82
N LEU A 342 16.02 -5.59 2.85
CA LEU A 342 15.77 -4.17 2.56
C LEU A 342 14.90 -4.04 1.30
N GLY A 343 13.86 -3.22 1.40
CA GLY A 343 13.03 -2.83 0.25
C GLY A 343 13.68 -1.73 -0.59
N ALA A 344 12.87 -0.88 -1.20
CA ALA A 344 13.36 0.24 -2.00
C ALA A 344 14.21 1.22 -1.15
N PRO A 345 15.26 1.84 -1.73
CA PRO A 345 15.79 1.63 -3.09
C PRO A 345 16.75 0.43 -3.23
N TYR A 346 17.01 -0.31 -2.15
CA TYR A 346 18.10 -1.29 -2.09
C TYR A 346 17.79 -2.66 -2.72
N TRP A 347 16.57 -3.17 -2.52
CA TRP A 347 16.11 -4.49 -2.99
C TRP A 347 17.03 -5.67 -2.64
N ASP A 348 17.67 -5.62 -1.48
CA ASP A 348 18.48 -6.72 -0.98
C ASP A 348 17.67 -7.60 -0.01
N SER A 349 17.13 -8.70 -0.54
CA SER A 349 16.36 -9.69 0.25
C SER A 349 17.21 -10.48 1.25
N ARG A 350 18.54 -10.47 1.10
CA ARG A 350 19.49 -11.20 1.96
C ARG A 350 20.08 -10.32 3.06
N ALA A 351 19.96 -8.99 2.96
CA ALA A 351 20.34 -8.07 4.03
C ALA A 351 19.64 -8.44 5.34
N ARG A 352 20.32 -8.27 6.47
CA ARG A 352 19.80 -8.58 7.81
C ARG A 352 19.97 -7.42 8.78
N GLY A 353 19.09 -7.38 9.77
CA GLY A 353 19.07 -6.28 10.74
C GLY A 353 20.37 -6.16 11.54
N ALA A 354 20.80 -4.92 11.81
CA ALA A 354 22.01 -4.65 12.57
C ALA A 354 21.86 -3.43 13.48
N ILE A 355 22.52 -3.47 14.63
CA ILE A 355 22.72 -2.31 15.51
C ILE A 355 24.21 -1.99 15.50
N LEU A 356 24.57 -0.79 15.04
CA LEU A 356 25.95 -0.35 14.82
C LEU A 356 26.24 0.88 15.67
N GLY A 357 27.51 1.10 16.02
CA GLY A 357 27.94 2.32 16.73
C GLY A 357 27.79 2.28 18.25
N ILE A 358 27.53 1.11 18.85
CA ILE A 358 27.43 0.95 20.30
C ILE A 358 28.76 1.31 20.98
N THR A 359 28.66 2.12 22.04
CA THR A 359 29.77 2.41 22.97
C THR A 359 29.35 2.02 24.40
N ARG A 360 30.27 2.15 25.37
CA ARG A 360 29.96 1.84 26.78
C ARG A 360 28.85 2.73 27.38
N GLY A 361 28.62 3.92 26.81
CA GLY A 361 27.58 4.84 27.26
C GLY A 361 26.20 4.57 26.65
N THR A 362 26.08 3.65 25.70
CA THR A 362 24.82 3.36 25.00
C THR A 362 23.82 2.70 25.94
N GLY A 363 22.70 3.40 26.18
CA GLY A 363 21.51 2.90 26.89
C GLY A 363 20.39 2.43 25.96
N ARG A 364 19.32 1.86 26.52
CA ARG A 364 18.15 1.39 25.76
C ARG A 364 17.43 2.54 25.03
N GLU A 365 17.42 3.72 25.63
CA GLU A 365 16.81 4.94 25.11
C GLU A 365 17.45 5.36 23.77
N HIS A 366 18.76 5.22 23.65
CA HIS A 366 19.50 5.48 22.40
C HIS A 366 19.12 4.48 21.29
N ILE A 367 18.87 3.21 21.63
CA ILE A 367 18.45 2.18 20.65
C ILE A 367 17.02 2.46 20.18
N VAL A 368 16.12 2.84 21.10
CA VAL A 368 14.75 3.22 20.77
C VAL A 368 14.74 4.44 19.84
N ARG A 369 15.51 5.48 20.17
CA ARG A 369 15.67 6.66 19.31
C ARG A 369 16.24 6.30 17.94
N ALA A 370 17.35 5.54 17.90
CA ALA A 370 17.97 5.13 16.64
C ALA A 370 17.03 4.29 15.78
N THR A 371 16.11 3.53 16.38
CA THR A 371 15.07 2.79 15.65
C THR A 371 14.06 3.73 15.00
N LEU A 372 13.59 4.77 15.70
CA LEU A 372 12.73 5.80 15.11
C LEU A 372 13.46 6.58 14.00
N GLU A 373 14.70 7.01 14.24
CA GLU A 373 15.51 7.70 13.23
C GLU A 373 15.76 6.81 12.00
N ALA A 374 15.92 5.50 12.16
CA ALA A 374 16.06 4.55 11.05
C ALA A 374 14.83 4.50 10.14
N ILE A 375 13.61 4.56 10.71
CA ILE A 375 12.38 4.65 9.93
C ILE A 375 12.45 5.90 9.05
N ALA A 376 12.77 7.05 9.63
CA ALA A 376 12.84 8.30 8.90
C ALA A 376 13.94 8.34 7.84
N HIS A 377 15.08 7.71 8.13
CA HIS A 377 16.17 7.57 7.18
C HIS A 377 15.80 6.70 5.97
N GLN A 378 15.10 5.57 6.17
CA GLN A 378 14.62 4.73 5.08
C GLN A 378 13.61 5.49 4.20
N VAL A 379 12.67 6.21 4.80
CA VAL A 379 11.72 7.07 4.08
C VAL A 379 12.47 8.13 3.27
N ALA A 380 13.52 8.74 3.84
CA ALA A 380 14.34 9.71 3.13
C ALA A 380 15.14 9.12 1.97
N ASP A 381 15.61 7.87 2.06
CA ASP A 381 16.25 7.19 0.92
C ASP A 381 15.28 7.04 -0.25
N VAL A 382 14.02 6.69 0.05
CA VAL A 382 12.97 6.54 -0.97
C VAL A 382 12.56 7.88 -1.58
N VAL A 383 12.40 8.93 -0.76
CA VAL A 383 12.12 10.29 -1.27
C VAL A 383 13.24 10.76 -2.20
N GLU A 384 14.50 10.61 -1.79
CA GLU A 384 15.63 11.01 -2.62
C GLU A 384 15.69 10.22 -3.94
N ALA A 385 15.34 8.92 -3.92
CA ALA A 385 15.21 8.11 -5.13
C ALA A 385 14.07 8.62 -6.05
N MET A 386 12.91 8.96 -5.48
CA MET A 386 11.77 9.50 -6.23
C MET A 386 12.12 10.82 -6.92
N GLU A 387 12.82 11.72 -6.22
CA GLU A 387 13.24 12.99 -6.79
C GLU A 387 14.26 12.81 -7.92
N ARG A 388 15.18 11.83 -7.79
CA ARG A 388 16.16 11.51 -8.84
C ARG A 388 15.51 10.92 -10.09
N ASP A 389 14.62 9.94 -9.93
CA ASP A 389 13.94 9.29 -11.06
C ASP A 389 12.99 10.25 -11.80
N SER A 390 12.23 11.05 -11.05
CA SER A 390 11.21 11.92 -11.64
C SER A 390 11.72 13.28 -12.11
N GLY A 391 12.88 13.72 -11.61
CA GLY A 391 13.36 15.09 -11.76
C GLY A 391 12.49 16.14 -11.06
N MET A 392 11.54 15.73 -10.21
CA MET A 392 10.65 16.61 -9.48
C MET A 392 11.10 16.76 -8.02
N LYS A 393 10.82 17.92 -7.42
CA LYS A 393 11.00 18.14 -5.98
C LYS A 393 9.68 17.94 -5.26
N ILE A 394 9.71 17.23 -4.14
CA ILE A 394 8.54 17.08 -3.27
C ILE A 394 8.50 18.30 -2.35
N SER A 395 7.41 19.08 -2.44
CA SER A 395 7.28 20.33 -1.69
C SER A 395 6.89 20.13 -0.23
N ALA A 396 6.10 19.08 0.05
CA ALA A 396 5.71 18.65 1.38
C ALA A 396 5.38 17.15 1.34
N LEU A 397 5.65 16.44 2.43
CA LEU A 397 5.29 15.03 2.57
C LEU A 397 4.02 14.91 3.41
N ARG A 398 2.93 14.45 2.80
CA ARG A 398 1.69 14.15 3.52
C ARG A 398 1.81 12.78 4.20
N VAL A 399 1.35 12.66 5.44
CA VAL A 399 1.57 11.45 6.23
C VAL A 399 0.30 10.99 6.94
N ASP A 400 0.20 9.67 7.07
CA ASP A 400 -0.89 8.95 7.74
C ASP A 400 -0.38 7.62 8.33
N GLY A 401 -1.28 6.82 8.88
CA GLY A 401 -0.97 5.55 9.53
C GLY A 401 -0.56 5.69 11.00
N GLY A 402 -0.56 4.56 11.73
CA GLY A 402 -0.36 4.54 13.18
C GLY A 402 0.98 5.13 13.64
N GLY A 403 2.05 4.94 12.88
CA GLY A 403 3.37 5.49 13.22
C GLY A 403 3.46 7.01 13.14
N SER A 404 2.57 7.67 12.38
CA SER A 404 2.53 9.14 12.27
C SER A 404 2.09 9.84 13.57
N ALA A 405 1.52 9.09 14.53
CA ALA A 405 1.13 9.65 15.83
C ALA A 405 2.34 10.09 16.68
N ASN A 406 3.53 9.52 16.42
CA ASN A 406 4.75 9.85 17.16
C ASN A 406 5.33 11.20 16.70
N ASN A 407 5.27 12.24 17.53
CA ASN A 407 5.68 13.59 17.11
C ASN A 407 7.20 13.71 16.94
N PHE A 408 7.99 12.96 17.73
CA PHE A 408 9.44 12.89 17.53
C PHE A 408 9.76 12.38 16.12
N LEU A 409 9.14 11.26 15.71
CA LEU A 409 9.35 10.70 14.38
C LEU A 409 8.96 11.69 13.27
N MET A 410 7.81 12.35 13.39
CA MET A 410 7.35 13.31 12.38
C MET A 410 8.24 14.57 12.31
N GLN A 411 8.71 15.07 13.45
CA GLN A 411 9.65 16.19 13.49
C GLN A 411 11.00 15.78 12.87
N PHE A 412 11.56 14.64 13.26
CA PHE A 412 12.81 14.15 12.70
C PHE A 412 12.70 13.83 11.21
N GLN A 413 11.55 13.35 10.75
CA GLN A 413 11.28 13.17 9.31
C GLN A 413 11.32 14.50 8.56
N SER A 414 10.67 15.54 9.09
CA SER A 414 10.70 16.90 8.51
C SER A 414 12.12 17.45 8.46
N ASP A 415 12.87 17.27 9.55
CA ASP A 415 14.28 17.67 9.67
C ASP A 415 15.18 16.98 8.65
N ILE A 416 15.04 15.65 8.50
CA ILE A 416 15.91 14.87 7.64
C ILE A 416 15.60 15.06 6.15
N LEU A 417 14.33 15.30 5.79
CA LEU A 417 13.89 15.59 4.43
C LEU A 417 14.08 17.07 4.05
N ASN A 418 14.10 17.96 5.04
CA ASN A 418 14.11 19.42 4.85
C ASN A 418 12.91 19.94 4.04
N MET A 419 11.73 19.41 4.35
CA MET A 419 10.44 19.85 3.81
C MET A 419 9.36 19.71 4.88
N PRO A 420 8.25 20.46 4.79
CA PRO A 420 7.11 20.26 5.67
C PRO A 420 6.59 18.82 5.63
N VAL A 421 6.24 18.30 6.82
CA VAL A 421 5.52 17.04 6.97
C VAL A 421 4.12 17.35 7.49
N GLU A 422 3.10 16.93 6.76
CA GLU A 422 1.69 17.26 7.05
C GLU A 422 0.94 16.01 7.50
N ARG A 423 0.62 15.93 8.80
CA ARG A 423 -0.14 14.81 9.35
C ARG A 423 -1.64 15.02 9.15
N ALA A 424 -2.29 14.05 8.50
CA ALA A 424 -3.74 14.04 8.33
C ALA A 424 -4.45 13.93 9.68
N ILE A 425 -5.62 14.58 9.82
CA ILE A 425 -6.45 14.45 11.02
C ILE A 425 -7.08 13.04 11.14
N HIS A 426 -7.51 12.49 10.02
CA HIS A 426 -8.06 11.15 9.92
C HIS A 426 -6.95 10.18 9.56
N LYS A 427 -6.88 9.05 10.26
CA LYS A 427 -5.89 8.00 9.96
C LYS A 427 -6.35 7.15 8.77
N GLU A 428 -7.66 7.12 8.55
CA GLU A 428 -8.40 6.32 7.57
C GLU A 428 -8.38 6.94 6.16
N THR A 429 -7.25 7.55 5.76
CA THR A 429 -7.09 8.21 4.45
C THR A 429 -7.34 7.26 3.28
N THR A 430 -7.03 5.97 3.45
CA THR A 430 -7.33 4.90 2.49
C THR A 430 -8.83 4.81 2.22
N SER A 431 -9.63 4.65 3.28
CA SER A 431 -11.08 4.55 3.18
C SER A 431 -11.71 5.86 2.68
N LEU A 432 -11.19 7.02 3.10
CA LEU A 432 -11.61 8.34 2.58
C LEU A 432 -11.35 8.46 1.08
N GLY A 433 -10.21 7.98 0.58
CA GLY A 433 -9.90 7.97 -0.84
C GLY A 433 -10.93 7.19 -1.66
N ALA A 434 -11.32 6.00 -1.19
CA ALA A 434 -12.38 5.22 -1.82
C ALA A 434 -13.73 5.94 -1.79
N ALA A 435 -14.07 6.59 -0.67
CA ALA A 435 -15.28 7.39 -0.54
C ALA A 435 -15.30 8.56 -1.53
N TYR A 436 -14.19 9.30 -1.64
CA TYR A 436 -14.06 10.42 -2.56
C TYR A 436 -14.18 9.99 -4.02
N LEU A 437 -13.57 8.86 -4.42
CA LEU A 437 -13.72 8.31 -5.77
C LEU A 437 -15.19 7.97 -6.10
N ALA A 438 -15.91 7.36 -5.17
CA ALA A 438 -17.32 7.05 -5.35
C ALA A 438 -18.18 8.33 -5.37
N GLY A 439 -17.89 9.29 -4.49
CA GLY A 439 -18.58 10.57 -4.39
C GLY A 439 -18.41 11.45 -5.64
N LEU A 440 -17.22 11.47 -6.25
CA LEU A 440 -16.97 12.13 -7.53
C LEU A 440 -17.88 11.59 -8.63
N ASN A 441 -18.02 10.26 -8.72
CA ASN A 441 -18.82 9.63 -9.76
C ASN A 441 -20.30 9.98 -9.67
N VAL A 442 -20.84 10.07 -8.45
CA VAL A 442 -22.25 10.42 -8.21
C VAL A 442 -22.50 11.92 -8.06
N GLY A 443 -21.47 12.75 -8.31
CA GLY A 443 -21.56 14.20 -8.27
C GLY A 443 -21.78 14.79 -6.87
N MET A 444 -21.37 14.08 -5.81
CA MET A 444 -21.40 14.59 -4.44
C MET A 444 -20.29 15.62 -4.22
N TRP A 445 -19.13 15.42 -4.84
CA TRP A 445 -18.01 16.35 -4.80
C TRP A 445 -17.37 16.55 -6.17
N ASP A 446 -16.60 17.62 -6.30
CA ASP A 446 -15.53 17.78 -7.27
C ASP A 446 -14.13 17.71 -6.59
N LEU A 447 -13.05 17.77 -7.38
CA LEU A 447 -11.68 17.66 -6.87
C LEU A 447 -11.28 18.84 -5.97
N ASP A 448 -11.79 20.05 -6.22
CA ASP A 448 -11.47 21.23 -5.43
C ASP A 448 -12.17 21.16 -4.06
N GLN A 449 -13.41 20.69 -4.04
CA GLN A 449 -14.15 20.39 -2.83
C GLN A 449 -13.42 19.33 -2.01
N ILE A 450 -12.99 18.20 -2.59
CA ILE A 450 -12.22 17.19 -1.86
C ILE A 450 -10.93 17.75 -1.29
N ARG A 451 -10.22 18.59 -2.06
CA ARG A 451 -9.00 19.24 -1.57
C ARG A 451 -9.28 20.14 -0.36
N SER A 452 -10.46 20.78 -0.29
CA SER A 452 -10.90 21.58 0.86
C SER A 452 -11.33 20.74 2.07
N LEU A 453 -11.82 19.51 1.84
CA LEU A 453 -12.20 18.56 2.90
C LEU A 453 -10.98 17.97 3.61
N ARG A 454 -9.81 17.93 2.96
CA ARG A 454 -8.59 17.46 3.59
C ARG A 454 -8.20 18.36 4.77
N LYS A 455 -8.34 17.83 5.98
CA LYS A 455 -7.93 18.49 7.22
C LYS A 455 -6.58 17.98 7.71
N VAL A 456 -5.74 18.93 8.10
CA VAL A 456 -4.40 18.68 8.67
C VAL A 456 -4.49 18.83 10.18
N ASP A 457 -4.04 17.81 10.93
CA ASP A 457 -3.91 17.88 12.39
C ASP A 457 -2.71 18.74 12.78
N LYS A 458 -1.54 18.41 12.22
CA LYS A 458 -0.29 19.11 12.55
C LYS A 458 0.66 19.17 11.36
N VAL A 459 1.32 20.32 11.22
CA VAL A 459 2.42 20.54 10.27
C VAL A 459 3.73 20.61 11.05
N PHE A 460 4.70 19.79 10.65
CA PHE A 460 6.04 19.77 11.20
C PHE A 460 6.99 20.46 10.22
N LEU A 461 7.65 21.52 10.67
CA LEU A 461 8.58 22.30 9.86
C LEU A 461 10.03 21.91 10.20
N PRO A 462 10.96 21.92 9.22
CA PRO A 462 12.36 21.60 9.47
C PRO A 462 13.00 22.59 10.46
N GLN A 463 13.68 22.06 11.47
CA GLN A 463 14.40 22.80 12.52
C GLN A 463 15.88 22.41 12.60
N MET A 464 16.28 21.28 12.00
CA MET A 464 17.65 20.79 12.02
C MET A 464 18.58 21.53 11.06
N GLU A 465 19.76 21.94 11.57
CA GLU A 465 20.81 22.53 10.75
C GLU A 465 21.25 21.63 9.59
N CYS A 466 21.50 22.23 8.44
CA CYS A 466 21.92 21.53 7.21
C CYS A 466 23.15 20.64 7.43
N ARG A 467 24.15 21.13 8.18
CA ARG A 467 25.37 20.36 8.47
C ARG A 467 25.06 19.07 9.24
N ARG A 468 24.26 19.17 10.31
CA ARG A 468 23.87 18.00 11.12
C ARG A 468 23.10 16.98 10.29
N ARG A 469 22.18 17.44 9.44
CA ARG A 469 21.41 16.58 8.53
C ARG A 469 22.32 15.78 7.59
N ILE A 470 23.29 16.45 6.96
CA ILE A 470 24.26 15.81 6.05
C ILE A 470 25.09 14.75 6.81
N GLU A 471 25.55 15.08 8.02
CA GLU A 471 26.30 14.14 8.88
C GLU A 471 25.47 12.90 9.23
N LEU A 472 24.21 13.07 9.63
CA LEU A 472 23.30 11.97 9.95
C LEU A 472 23.01 11.09 8.73
N ARG A 473 22.66 11.69 7.57
CA ARG A 473 22.43 10.96 6.31
C ARG A 473 23.68 10.19 5.88
N LYS A 474 24.88 10.77 6.03
CA LYS A 474 26.14 10.07 5.72
C LYS A 474 26.41 8.89 6.65
N GLY A 475 26.15 9.05 7.94
CA GLY A 475 26.27 7.97 8.92
C GLY A 475 25.29 6.83 8.65
N TRP A 476 24.03 7.15 8.34
CA TRP A 476 23.01 6.19 7.93
C TRP A 476 23.44 5.37 6.71
N ARG A 477 23.83 6.01 5.61
CA ARG A 477 24.29 5.31 4.39
C ARG A 477 25.51 4.42 4.67
N LYS A 478 26.40 4.82 5.59
CA LYS A 478 27.51 3.98 6.04
C LYS A 478 27.01 2.75 6.81
N ALA A 479 26.00 2.89 7.66
CA ALA A 479 25.38 1.78 8.39
C ALA A 479 24.71 0.79 7.43
N VAL A 480 23.93 1.27 6.46
CA VAL A 480 23.27 0.41 5.46
C VAL A 480 24.28 -0.38 4.62
N ARG A 481 25.35 0.26 4.14
CA ARG A 481 26.42 -0.44 3.40
C ARG A 481 27.09 -1.58 4.18
N ARG A 482 27.01 -1.60 5.51
CA ARG A 482 27.57 -2.70 6.32
C ARG A 482 26.66 -3.93 6.37
N VAL A 483 25.39 -3.81 5.96
CA VAL A 483 24.43 -4.93 5.97
C VAL A 483 24.05 -5.43 4.58
N LEU A 484 24.33 -4.65 3.53
CA LEU A 484 24.13 -5.08 2.15
C LEU A 484 25.04 -6.28 1.82
N THR A 485 24.45 -7.26 1.15
CA THR A 485 25.08 -8.54 0.77
C THR A 485 25.64 -8.51 -0.64
N GLU A 486 25.12 -7.64 -1.50
CA GLU A 486 25.65 -7.37 -2.84
C GLU A 486 26.51 -6.11 -2.78
N CYS A 487 27.83 -6.30 -2.82
CA CYS A 487 28.74 -5.22 -3.18
C CYS A 487 28.61 -4.99 -4.69
N ASP A 488 28.39 -3.74 -5.10
CA ASP A 488 28.58 -3.18 -6.45
C ASP A 488 29.07 -4.20 -7.49
N SER A 489 28.15 -4.79 -8.25
CA SER A 489 28.49 -5.50 -9.48
C SER A 489 27.65 -4.95 -10.64
N GLY A 490 28.07 -3.80 -11.14
CA GLY A 490 27.78 -3.37 -12.51
C GLY A 490 26.78 -2.24 -12.66
N GLY A 491 27.25 -1.01 -12.45
CA GLY A 491 26.56 0.19 -12.92
C GLY A 491 27.04 1.42 -12.20
N ASN A 492 27.69 2.33 -12.92
CA ASN A 492 28.04 3.66 -12.42
C ASN A 492 26.78 4.37 -11.90
N THR A 493 26.55 4.33 -10.59
CA THR A 493 25.74 5.31 -9.89
C THR A 493 26.71 6.20 -9.12
N PRO A 494 27.05 7.41 -9.61
CA PRO A 494 27.69 8.39 -8.76
C PRO A 494 26.63 8.91 -7.79
N LEU A 495 26.65 8.41 -6.54
CA LEU A 495 25.89 8.99 -5.43
C LEU A 495 26.75 9.97 -4.62
#